data_AF-U1N1U7-F1
#
_entry.id   AF-U1N1U7-F1
#
_cell.length_a   1.000
_cell.length_b   1.000
_cell.length_c   1.000
_cell.angle_alpha   90.00
_cell.angle_beta   90.00
_cell.angle_gamma   90.00
#
_symmetry.space_group_name_H-M   'P 1'
#
loop_
_entity.id
_entity.type
_entity.pdbx_description
1 polymer ?
#
loop_
_entity_poly.entity_id
_entity_poly.type
_entity_poly.pdbx_seq_one_letter_code
_entity_poly.pdbx_strand_id
1 'polypeptide(L)'
;MTDMHQRKAKQAIKKAEQNRDKARRKLLQQRQKLAQRRKKNRQQSREAQGRNDDSINRNPSVYSTVPKQKTNKQNAARNAHSTVPTAPQYSQIPPSDRLFGLRFYHAEESIDPNDGK
;
A
#
# COMPACT_ATOMS: atom_id res chain seq x y z
N MET A 1 -22.71 -7.13 38.92
CA MET A 1 -21.97 -7.94 37.92
C MET A 1 -21.74 -7.19 36.60
N THR A 2 -21.58 -5.85 36.60
CA THR A 2 -21.61 -5.05 35.35
C THR A 2 -20.34 -4.24 35.11
N ASP A 3 -19.71 -3.69 36.15
CA ASP A 3 -18.51 -2.84 36.02
C ASP A 3 -17.29 -3.61 35.48
N MET A 4 -17.06 -4.84 35.94
CA MET A 4 -15.91 -5.65 35.49
C MET A 4 -16.00 -6.02 34.01
N HIS A 5 -17.20 -6.27 33.49
CA HIS A 5 -17.42 -6.54 32.06
C HIS A 5 -17.23 -5.28 31.21
N GLN A 6 -17.68 -4.12 31.70
CA GLN A 6 -17.47 -2.83 31.02
C GLN A 6 -15.98 -2.48 30.92
N ARG A 7 -15.20 -2.70 31.98
CA ARG A 7 -13.74 -2.49 31.97
C ARG A 7 -13.04 -3.40 30.95
N LYS A 8 -13.40 -4.69 30.92
CA LYS A 8 -12.87 -5.64 29.93
C LYS A 8 -13.24 -5.25 28.49
N ALA A 9 -14.47 -4.80 28.25
CA ALA A 9 -14.90 -4.33 26.93
C ALA A 9 -14.09 -3.10 26.48
N LYS A 10 -13.92 -2.09 27.34
CA LYS A 10 -13.09 -0.90 27.05
C LYS A 10 -11.64 -1.29 26.72
N GLN A 11 -11.06 -2.23 27.48
CA GLN A 11 -9.71 -2.71 27.23
C GLN A 11 -9.58 -3.46 25.90
N ALA A 12 -10.60 -4.26 25.54
CA ALA A 12 -10.64 -4.98 24.27
C ALA A 12 -10.70 -4.01 23.08
N ILE A 13 -11.56 -2.98 23.16
CA ILE A 13 -11.66 -1.91 22.14
C ILE A 13 -10.30 -1.23 21.95
N LYS A 14 -9.67 -0.76 23.04
CA LYS A 14 -8.36 -0.09 22.99
C LYS A 14 -7.29 -0.98 22.36
N LYS A 15 -7.26 -2.27 22.70
CA LYS A 15 -6.30 -3.23 22.14
C LYS A 15 -6.52 -3.43 20.64
N ALA A 16 -7.77 -3.52 20.22
CA ALA A 16 -8.12 -3.70 18.82
C ALA A 16 -7.76 -2.45 17.97
N GLU A 17 -7.96 -1.25 18.50
CA GLU A 17 -7.48 0.00 17.89
C GLU A 17 -5.96 0.01 17.71
N GLN A 18 -5.21 -0.31 18.76
CA GLN A 18 -3.75 -0.40 18.72
C GLN A 18 -3.27 -1.44 17.69
N ASN A 19 -3.92 -2.60 17.64
CA ASN A 19 -3.58 -3.65 16.67
C ASN A 19 -3.85 -3.19 15.23
N ARG A 20 -4.99 -2.54 14.98
CA ARG A 20 -5.35 -1.98 13.68
C ARG A 20 -4.30 -0.98 13.22
N ASP A 21 -3.92 -0.05 14.09
CA ASP A 21 -2.98 1.03 13.73
C ASP A 21 -1.57 0.48 13.53
N LYS A 22 -1.16 -0.53 14.31
CA LYS A 22 0.11 -1.25 14.10
C LYS A 22 0.12 -1.98 12.76
N ALA A 23 -0.98 -2.65 12.39
CA ALA A 23 -1.11 -3.32 11.10
C ALA A 23 -1.04 -2.30 9.95
N ARG A 24 -1.73 -1.15 10.10
CA ARG A 24 -1.70 -0.04 9.14
C ARG A 24 -0.27 0.46 8.88
N ARG A 25 0.48 0.74 9.95
CA ARG A 25 1.89 1.18 9.85
C ARG A 25 2.76 0.15 9.11
N LYS A 26 2.64 -1.13 9.45
CA LYS A 26 3.39 -2.21 8.78
C LYS A 26 3.10 -2.28 7.29
N LEU A 27 1.83 -2.17 6.91
CA LEU A 27 1.38 -2.23 5.53
C LEU A 27 1.91 -1.05 4.70
N LEU A 28 1.94 0.16 5.26
CA LEU A 28 2.58 1.32 4.63
C LEU A 28 4.10 1.13 4.48
N GLN A 29 4.78 0.64 5.51
CA GLN A 29 6.22 0.34 5.43
C GLN A 29 6.54 -0.72 4.36
N GLN A 30 5.74 -1.78 4.26
CA GLN A 30 5.91 -2.81 3.23
C GLN A 30 5.72 -2.24 1.83
N ARG A 31 4.77 -1.34 1.65
CA ARG A 31 4.56 -0.64 0.38
C ARG A 31 5.76 0.21 0.00
N GLN A 32 6.32 0.99 0.93
CA GLN A 32 7.53 1.77 0.69
C GLN A 32 8.70 0.87 0.24
N LYS A 33 8.92 -0.25 0.95
CA LYS A 33 9.94 -1.24 0.55
C LYS A 33 9.69 -1.80 -0.85
N LEU A 34 8.43 -2.11 -1.19
CA LEU A 34 8.07 -2.58 -2.54
C LEU A 34 8.30 -1.51 -3.61
N ALA A 35 8.00 -0.25 -3.31
CA ALA A 35 8.24 0.87 -4.22
C ALA A 35 9.74 1.05 -4.51
N GLN A 36 10.58 0.96 -3.47
CA GLN A 36 12.04 0.99 -3.60
C GLN A 36 12.55 -0.19 -4.45
N ARG A 37 12.08 -1.42 -4.19
CA ARG A 37 12.44 -2.60 -4.99
C ARG A 37 12.07 -2.42 -6.46
N ARG A 38 10.86 -1.94 -6.75
CA ARG A 38 10.42 -1.64 -8.13
C ARG A 38 11.28 -0.58 -8.80
N LYS A 39 11.75 0.45 -8.07
CA LYS A 39 12.68 1.46 -8.60
C LYS A 39 14.01 0.81 -8.99
N LYS A 40 14.59 -0.02 -8.11
CA LYS A 40 15.84 -0.75 -8.37
C LYS A 40 15.72 -1.69 -9.58
N ASN A 41 14.66 -2.49 -9.64
CA ASN A 41 14.45 -3.40 -10.76
C ASN A 41 14.33 -2.64 -12.09
N ARG A 42 13.62 -1.51 -12.12
CA ARG A 42 13.53 -0.68 -13.33
C ARG A 42 14.88 -0.13 -13.77
N GLN A 43 15.72 0.28 -12.83
CA GLN A 43 17.07 0.76 -13.14
C GLN A 43 17.92 -0.38 -13.71
N GLN A 44 17.96 -1.54 -13.06
CA GLN A 44 18.69 -2.70 -13.54
C GLN A 44 18.21 -3.18 -14.92
N SER A 45 16.90 -3.20 -15.17
CA SER A 45 16.37 -3.55 -16.49
C SER A 45 16.78 -2.54 -17.57
N ARG A 46 16.83 -1.25 -17.26
CA ARG A 46 17.31 -0.21 -18.20
C ARG A 46 18.80 -0.37 -18.50
N GLU A 47 19.62 -0.60 -17.48
CA GLU A 47 21.06 -0.84 -17.63
C GLU A 47 21.33 -2.12 -18.43
N ALA A 48 20.57 -3.19 -18.19
CA ALA A 48 20.68 -4.43 -18.96
C ALA A 48 20.23 -4.27 -20.43
N GLN A 49 19.22 -3.44 -20.72
CA GLN A 49 18.81 -3.13 -22.09
C GLN A 49 19.88 -2.33 -22.82
N GLY A 50 20.45 -1.29 -22.20
CA GLY A 50 21.49 -0.46 -22.80
C GLY A 50 22.82 -1.18 -23.05
N ARG A 51 23.09 -2.31 -22.39
CA ARG A 51 24.28 -3.14 -22.64
C ARG A 51 24.10 -4.19 -23.74
N ASN A 52 22.87 -4.45 -24.18
CA ASN A 52 22.56 -5.51 -25.15
C ASN A 52 22.32 -5.00 -26.57
N ASP A 53 22.39 -3.68 -26.83
CA ASP A 53 22.26 -3.13 -28.20
C ASP A 53 23.39 -3.60 -29.14
N ASP A 54 24.51 -4.10 -28.60
CA ASP A 54 25.64 -4.63 -29.39
C ASP A 54 25.52 -6.12 -29.75
N SER A 55 24.46 -6.83 -29.32
CA SER A 55 24.28 -8.23 -29.73
C SER A 55 22.82 -8.56 -29.99
N ILE A 56 22.55 -9.05 -31.20
CA ILE A 56 21.25 -9.52 -31.68
C ILE A 56 20.78 -10.67 -30.78
N ASN A 57 20.15 -10.35 -29.66
CA ASN A 57 19.69 -11.32 -28.67
C ASN A 57 18.38 -11.94 -29.16
N ARG A 58 18.46 -13.14 -29.75
CA ARG A 58 17.36 -13.93 -30.35
C ARG A 58 16.40 -14.55 -29.33
N ASN A 59 16.20 -13.94 -28.16
CA ASN A 59 15.23 -14.47 -27.20
C ASN A 59 13.80 -13.98 -27.54
N PRO A 60 12.86 -14.86 -27.93
CA PRO A 60 11.50 -14.47 -28.32
C PRO A 60 10.69 -13.83 -27.19
N SER A 61 11.13 -13.96 -25.94
CA SER A 61 10.51 -13.29 -24.78
C SER A 61 10.91 -11.81 -24.61
N VAL A 62 11.77 -11.27 -25.49
CA VAL A 62 12.17 -9.85 -25.49
C VAL A 62 10.99 -8.92 -25.82
N TYR A 63 10.02 -9.39 -26.60
CA TYR A 63 8.82 -8.63 -26.94
C TYR A 63 7.72 -8.88 -25.91
N SER A 64 7.64 -8.01 -24.91
CA SER A 64 6.50 -8.02 -23.97
C SER A 64 5.24 -7.53 -24.67
N THR A 65 4.19 -8.36 -24.67
CA THR A 65 2.84 -8.00 -25.13
C THR A 65 2.09 -7.15 -24.11
N VAL A 66 2.63 -6.99 -22.91
CA VAL A 66 2.02 -6.17 -21.84
C VAL A 66 2.40 -4.71 -22.07
N PRO A 67 1.43 -3.77 -22.10
CA PRO A 67 1.72 -2.37 -22.31
C PRO A 67 2.65 -1.82 -21.23
N LYS A 68 3.63 -1.01 -21.64
CA LYS A 68 4.58 -0.36 -20.73
C LYS A 68 3.83 0.45 -19.67
N GLN A 69 3.95 0.05 -18.41
CA GLN A 69 3.36 0.78 -17.29
C GLN A 69 4.17 2.06 -17.02
N LYS A 70 3.59 3.23 -17.31
CA LYS A 70 4.24 4.55 -17.13
C LYS A 70 4.57 4.82 -15.66
N THR A 71 3.62 4.65 -14.73
CA THR A 71 3.86 4.82 -13.28
C THR A 71 2.97 3.93 -12.40
N ASN A 72 3.43 3.64 -11.17
CA ASN A 72 2.64 2.89 -10.19
C ASN A 72 1.39 3.67 -9.73
N LYS A 73 1.47 5.01 -9.68
CA LYS A 73 0.36 5.89 -9.25
C LYS A 73 -0.79 5.84 -10.26
N GLN A 74 -0.49 5.84 -11.56
CA GLN A 74 -1.51 5.68 -12.61
C GLN A 74 -2.18 4.30 -12.58
N ASN A 75 -1.44 3.23 -12.29
CA ASN A 75 -2.04 1.91 -12.13
C ASN A 75 -2.95 1.86 -10.89
N ALA A 76 -2.54 2.52 -9.79
CA ALA A 76 -3.35 2.63 -8.59
C ALA A 76 -4.63 3.45 -8.80
N ALA A 77 -4.65 4.40 -9.73
CA ALA A 77 -5.85 5.17 -10.10
C ALA A 77 -6.95 4.30 -10.72
N ARG A 78 -6.59 3.23 -11.45
CA ARG A 78 -7.57 2.27 -11.98
C ARG A 78 -8.32 1.52 -10.88
N ASN A 79 -7.67 1.37 -9.72
CA ASN A 79 -8.20 0.71 -8.53
C ASN A 79 -8.50 1.73 -7.42
N ALA A 80 -9.00 2.92 -7.80
CA ALA A 80 -9.29 4.01 -6.88
C ALA A 80 -10.58 3.84 -6.08
N HIS A 81 -11.39 2.81 -6.36
CA HIS A 81 -12.63 2.51 -5.65
C HIS A 81 -12.54 1.21 -4.85
N SER A 82 -13.27 1.14 -3.73
CA SER A 82 -13.39 -0.07 -2.91
C SER A 82 -14.82 -0.56 -2.96
N THR A 83 -14.98 -1.87 -3.17
CA THR A 83 -16.26 -2.57 -3.09
C THR A 83 -16.64 -2.94 -1.67
N VAL A 84 -15.77 -2.65 -0.69
CA VAL A 84 -15.98 -3.07 0.69
C VAL A 84 -16.64 -1.93 1.48
N PRO A 85 -17.71 -2.20 2.25
CA PRO A 85 -18.42 -1.19 3.04
C PRO A 85 -17.49 -0.38 3.94
N THR A 86 -17.75 0.92 4.10
CA THR A 86 -16.92 1.81 4.93
C THR A 86 -16.96 1.43 6.41
N ALA A 87 -18.14 1.09 6.93
CA ALA A 87 -18.35 0.68 8.32
C ALA A 87 -18.56 -0.85 8.44
N PRO A 88 -17.82 -1.53 9.33
CA PRO A 88 -18.07 -2.93 9.67
C PRO A 88 -19.34 -3.08 10.52
N GLN A 89 -20.21 -4.03 10.15
CA GLN A 89 -21.56 -4.18 10.68
C GLN A 89 -21.66 -4.44 12.19
N TYR A 90 -20.68 -5.13 12.79
CA TYR A 90 -20.70 -5.53 14.20
C TYR A 90 -19.50 -5.02 15.00
N SER A 91 -18.82 -3.99 14.49
CA SER A 91 -17.67 -3.41 15.17
C SER A 91 -18.10 -2.29 16.10
N GLN A 92 -17.63 -2.34 17.35
CA GLN A 92 -17.73 -1.23 18.29
C GLN A 92 -16.63 -0.16 18.07
N ILE A 93 -15.68 -0.43 17.18
CA ILE A 93 -14.54 0.43 16.88
C ILE A 93 -14.89 1.29 15.66
N PRO A 94 -14.66 2.63 15.72
CA PRO A 94 -14.87 3.48 14.57
C PRO A 94 -13.97 3.02 13.40
N PRO A 95 -14.51 2.90 12.18
CA PRO A 95 -13.72 2.47 11.03
C PRO A 95 -12.62 3.51 10.74
N SER A 96 -11.42 3.03 10.40
CA SER A 96 -10.39 3.90 9.84
C SER A 96 -10.44 3.87 8.32
N ASP A 97 -9.89 4.92 7.72
CA ASP A 97 -9.81 5.08 6.28
C ASP A 97 -9.12 3.89 5.60
N ARG A 98 -9.81 3.23 4.68
CA ARG A 98 -9.26 2.05 3.98
C ARG A 98 -8.05 2.44 3.11
N LEU A 99 -6.99 1.62 3.17
CA LEU A 99 -5.80 1.79 2.34
C LEU A 99 -5.91 0.92 1.08
N PHE A 100 -6.27 1.53 -0.05
CA PHE A 100 -6.32 0.88 -1.35
C PHE A 100 -6.04 1.91 -2.46
N GLY A 101 -5.58 1.45 -3.63
CA GLY A 101 -5.35 2.30 -4.80
C GLY A 101 -4.57 3.59 -4.49
N LEU A 102 -5.17 4.73 -4.82
CA LEU A 102 -4.62 6.06 -4.60
C LEU A 102 -4.54 6.47 -3.12
N ARG A 103 -5.42 5.93 -2.26
CA ARG A 103 -5.47 6.29 -0.83
C ARG A 103 -4.19 5.94 -0.08
N PHE A 104 -3.45 4.97 -0.58
CA PHE A 104 -2.11 4.68 -0.08
C PHE A 104 -1.11 5.83 -0.28
N TYR A 105 -1.21 6.57 -1.38
CA TYR A 105 -0.33 7.71 -1.64
C TYR A 105 -0.71 8.89 -0.75
N HIS A 106 -2.01 9.17 -0.61
CA HIS A 106 -2.51 10.19 0.31
C HIS A 106 -2.15 9.90 1.77
N ALA A 107 -2.20 8.63 2.18
CA ALA A 107 -1.80 8.22 3.52
C ALA A 107 -0.29 8.32 3.77
N GLU A 108 0.54 8.29 2.72
CA GLU A 108 1.99 8.57 2.84
C GLU A 108 2.23 10.08 2.97
N GLU A 109 1.51 10.90 2.20
CA GLU A 109 1.54 12.38 2.27
C GLU A 109 1.14 12.89 3.66
N SER A 110 0.08 12.34 4.26
CA SER A 110 -0.39 12.74 5.60
C SER A 110 0.50 12.30 6.78
N ILE A 111 1.54 11.48 6.53
CA ILE A 111 2.48 11.00 7.55
C ILE A 111 3.79 11.79 7.50
N ASP A 112 3.97 12.67 6.52
CA ASP A 112 5.14 13.55 6.44
C ASP A 112 5.13 14.50 7.65
N PRO A 113 6.13 14.43 8.57
CA PRO A 113 6.14 15.19 9.82
C PRO A 113 6.28 16.72 9.62
N ASN A 114 6.35 17.21 8.39
CA ASN A 114 6.43 18.63 8.06
C ASN A 114 5.07 19.33 7.91
N ASP A 115 3.95 18.60 7.97
CA ASP A 115 2.61 19.17 7.74
C ASP A 115 1.79 19.40 9.03
N GLY A 116 2.51 19.72 10.11
CA GLY A 116 1.94 20.13 11.40
C GLY A 116 2.64 21.39 11.90
N LYS A 117 2.29 22.54 11.31
CA LYS A 117 2.40 23.85 11.97
C LYS A 117 1.12 24.13 12.73
#